data_AF-A0A534JUA4-F1
#
_entry.id   AF-A0A534JUA4-F1
#
_cell.length_a   1.000
_cell.length_b   1.000
_cell.length_c   1.000
_cell.angle_alpha   90.00
_cell.angle_beta   90.00
_cell.angle_gamma   90.00
#
_symmetry.space_group_name_H-M   'P 1'
#
loop_
_entity.id
_entity.type
_entity.pdbx_description
1 polymer ?
#
loop_
_entity_poly.entity_id
_entity_poly.type
_entity_poly.pdbx_seq_one_letter_code
_entity_poly.pdbx_strand_id
1 'polypeptide(L)'
;MPTRRSCSFCGNEIEPGTGKMFIRKDGTVFLFCSHKCQSNMLKLGRVPRWTPWTQAFRRAAGRVTEEAVVVTEEAPVLAEGAAEVTIETPRGKDIPADLSDLIDKRLGPDLSRGNLERYFSDFVSGDTFRTSILGWTKKKHGAKPVTHVEKAEFLAWKDSPEGRRVFKSWLDGQWQQVKGRKREREEEAPAPTAKKAKKGS
;
A
#
# COMPACT_ATOMS: atom_id res chain seq x y z
N MET A 1 -8.12 3.85 -33.55
CA MET A 1 -8.10 4.62 -32.28
C MET A 1 -6.71 5.24 -32.10
N PRO A 2 -6.59 6.43 -31.49
CA PRO A 2 -5.28 7.07 -31.29
C PRO A 2 -4.43 6.31 -30.26
N THR A 3 -3.18 6.01 -30.62
CA THR A 3 -2.23 5.33 -29.72
C THR A 3 -1.71 6.30 -28.66
N ARG A 4 -1.96 5.98 -27.40
CA ARG A 4 -1.42 6.71 -26.24
C ARG A 4 0.06 6.39 -26.06
N ARG A 5 0.90 7.42 -25.89
CA ARG A 5 2.36 7.27 -25.71
C ARG A 5 2.85 8.07 -24.51
N SER A 6 3.82 7.57 -23.78
CA SER A 6 4.41 8.27 -22.62
C SER A 6 5.70 9.01 -22.98
N CYS A 7 5.92 10.18 -22.37
CA CYS A 7 7.16 10.94 -22.50
C CYS A 7 8.30 10.30 -21.68
N SER A 8 9.43 10.05 -22.33
CA SER A 8 10.62 9.42 -21.73
C SER A 8 11.30 10.27 -20.64
N PHE A 9 11.04 11.58 -20.60
CA PHE A 9 11.64 12.48 -19.61
C PHE A 9 10.71 12.79 -18.43
N CYS A 10 9.53 13.36 -18.70
CA CYS A 10 8.64 13.79 -17.62
C CYS A 10 7.71 12.68 -17.11
N GLY A 11 7.48 11.62 -17.90
CA GLY A 11 6.53 10.54 -17.59
C GLY A 11 5.07 10.84 -17.93
N ASN A 12 4.74 12.06 -18.38
CA ASN A 12 3.37 12.41 -18.76
C ASN A 12 2.97 11.74 -20.08
N GLU A 13 1.67 11.53 -20.25
CA GLU A 13 1.07 11.11 -21.52
C GLU A 13 1.27 12.20 -22.59
N ILE A 14 1.57 11.76 -23.81
CA ILE A 14 1.74 12.60 -24.99
C ILE A 14 0.41 12.60 -25.73
N GLU A 15 -0.16 13.79 -25.94
CA GLU A 15 -1.34 13.98 -26.77
C GLU A 15 -1.10 13.39 -28.18
N PRO A 16 -1.99 12.52 -28.69
CA PRO A 16 -1.84 11.94 -30.02
C PRO A 16 -1.67 13.03 -31.09
N GLY A 17 -0.70 12.83 -31.99
CA GLY A 17 -0.34 13.83 -33.00
C GLY A 17 0.59 14.94 -32.50
N THR A 18 0.95 14.95 -31.22
CA THR A 18 1.90 15.90 -30.62
C THR A 18 3.19 15.20 -30.19
N GLY A 19 4.24 15.99 -29.96
CA GLY A 19 5.52 15.52 -29.44
C GLY A 19 6.57 15.26 -30.53
N LYS A 20 7.71 14.72 -30.11
CA LYS A 20 8.85 14.42 -30.98
C LYS A 20 9.47 13.08 -30.62
N MET A 21 9.86 12.32 -31.64
CA MET A 21 10.63 11.10 -31.50
C MET A 21 12.10 11.42 -31.81
N PHE A 22 12.99 11.06 -30.91
CA PHE A 22 14.44 11.21 -31.07
C PHE A 22 15.08 9.83 -30.97
N ILE A 23 15.81 9.44 -32.00
CA ILE A 23 16.50 8.15 -32.08
C ILE A 23 17.98 8.42 -31.90
N ARG A 24 18.61 7.77 -30.92
CA ARG A 24 20.05 7.85 -30.73
C ARG A 24 20.80 6.96 -31.73
N LYS A 25 22.10 7.18 -31.86
CA LYS A 25 22.99 6.38 -32.71
C LYS A 25 23.00 4.88 -32.35
N ASP A 26 22.76 4.56 -31.08
CA ASP A 26 22.62 3.20 -30.53
C ASP A 26 21.24 2.56 -30.80
N GLY A 27 20.32 3.25 -31.49
CA GLY A 27 18.97 2.76 -31.76
C GLY A 27 17.96 3.02 -30.65
N THR A 28 18.40 3.52 -29.49
CA THR A 28 17.49 3.89 -28.39
C THR A 28 16.53 5.00 -28.82
N VAL A 29 15.23 4.74 -28.66
CA VAL A 29 14.14 5.67 -29.01
C VAL A 29 13.68 6.44 -27.78
N PHE A 30 13.69 7.77 -27.87
CA PHE A 30 13.12 8.66 -26.86
C PHE A 30 11.92 9.43 -27.43
N LEU A 31 10.85 9.46 -26.64
CA LEU A 31 9.63 10.20 -26.95
C LEU A 31 9.54 11.42 -26.03
N PHE A 32 9.34 12.60 -26.60
CA PHE A 32 9.25 13.86 -25.86
C PHE A 32 7.90 14.52 -26.09
N CYS A 33 7.21 14.91 -25.01
CA CYS A 33 5.98 15.70 -25.10
C CYS A 33 6.22 17.15 -25.56
N SER A 34 7.40 17.72 -25.25
CA SER A 34 7.70 19.13 -25.52
C SER A 34 9.21 19.40 -25.68
N HIS A 35 9.54 20.56 -26.25
CA HIS A 35 10.93 21.01 -26.39
C HIS A 35 11.64 21.19 -25.03
N LYS A 36 10.88 21.49 -23.96
CA LYS A 36 11.40 21.55 -22.59
C LYS A 36 11.99 20.21 -22.15
N CYS A 37 11.28 19.11 -22.42
CA CYS A 37 11.76 17.77 -22.08
C CYS A 37 12.98 17.37 -22.91
N GLN A 38 12.95 17.66 -24.22
CA GLN A 38 14.07 17.40 -25.12
C GLN A 38 15.34 18.15 -24.69
N SER A 39 15.23 19.45 -24.42
CA SER A 39 16.39 20.28 -24.04
C SER A 39 16.96 19.88 -22.69
N ASN A 40 16.12 19.54 -21.71
CA ASN A 40 16.61 19.07 -20.40
C ASN A 40 17.37 17.75 -20.51
N MET A 41 16.90 16.80 -21.32
CA MET A 41 17.56 15.49 -21.45
C MET A 41 18.78 15.55 -22.36
N LEU A 42 18.67 16.17 -23.54
CA LEU A 42 19.70 16.10 -24.59
C LEU A 42 20.74 17.22 -24.49
N LYS A 43 20.34 18.45 -24.15
CA LYS A 43 21.26 19.60 -24.09
C LYS A 43 21.87 19.76 -22.70
N LEU A 44 21.04 19.66 -21.67
CA LEU A 44 21.45 19.89 -20.28
C LEU A 44 21.86 18.60 -19.54
N GLY A 45 21.65 17.42 -20.13
CA GLY A 45 22.02 16.14 -19.53
C GLY A 45 21.34 15.86 -18.18
N ARG A 46 20.18 16.47 -17.91
CA ARG A 46 19.48 16.26 -16.64
C ARG A 46 18.88 14.87 -16.60
N VAL A 47 18.99 14.22 -15.45
CA VAL A 47 18.37 12.93 -15.18
C VAL A 47 16.96 13.15 -14.64
N PRO A 48 15.91 12.51 -15.19
CA PRO A 48 14.53 12.62 -14.69
C PRO A 48 14.43 12.37 -13.18
N ARG A 49 15.13 11.35 -12.69
CA ARG A 49 15.16 10.96 -11.27
C ARG A 49 15.59 12.08 -10.31
N TRP A 50 16.35 13.07 -10.77
CA TRP A 50 16.80 14.22 -9.95
C TRP A 50 16.05 15.51 -10.26
N THR A 51 15.08 15.46 -11.18
CA THR A 51 14.36 16.65 -11.65
C THR A 51 12.98 16.72 -10.97
N PRO A 52 12.74 17.66 -10.02
CA PRO A 52 11.61 17.59 -9.08
C PRO A 52 10.20 17.52 -9.68
N TRP A 53 10.03 18.11 -10.86
CA TRP A 53 8.73 18.19 -11.53
C TRP A 53 8.40 16.97 -12.38
N THR A 54 9.33 16.03 -12.54
CA THR A 54 9.09 14.80 -13.31
C THR A 54 8.39 13.75 -12.43
N GLN A 55 7.63 12.86 -13.05
CA GLN A 55 7.02 11.73 -12.34
C GLN A 55 8.09 10.78 -11.78
N ALA A 56 9.23 10.62 -12.48
CA ALA A 56 10.33 9.77 -12.02
C ALA A 56 10.91 10.24 -10.67
N PHE A 57 11.05 11.55 -10.48
CA PHE A 57 11.46 12.11 -9.19
C PHE A 57 10.41 11.87 -8.10
N ARG A 58 9.13 12.12 -8.40
CA ARG A 58 8.04 11.90 -7.44
C ARG A 58 7.97 10.44 -6.98
N ARG A 59 8.12 9.49 -7.90
CA ARG A 59 8.22 8.05 -7.62
C ARG A 59 9.43 7.72 -6.75
N ALA A 60 10.61 8.26 -7.07
CA ALA A 60 11.82 8.04 -6.28
C ALA A 60 11.75 8.67 -4.86
N ALA A 61 10.99 9.75 -4.70
CA ALA A 61 10.77 10.44 -3.44
C ALA A 61 9.60 9.87 -2.60
N GLY A 62 8.97 8.76 -3.04
CA GLY A 62 7.83 8.16 -2.35
C GLY A 62 6.54 9.00 -2.40
N ARG A 63 6.49 10.05 -3.21
CA ARG A 63 5.30 10.89 -3.41
C ARG A 63 4.51 10.34 -4.59
N VAL A 64 3.72 9.30 -4.35
CA VAL A 64 2.80 8.76 -5.37
C VAL A 64 1.59 9.70 -5.44
N THR A 65 1.37 10.34 -6.58
CA THR A 65 0.06 10.91 -6.92
C THR A 65 -0.75 9.79 -7.56
N GLU A 66 -1.85 9.36 -6.94
CA GLU A 66 -2.73 8.25 -7.36
C GLU A 66 -3.41 8.44 -8.73
N GLU A 67 -3.24 9.58 -9.39
CA GLU A 67 -3.91 9.90 -10.66
C GLU A 67 -3.08 9.43 -11.87
N ALA A 68 -2.98 8.12 -12.07
CA ALA A 68 -2.66 7.52 -13.37
C ALA A 68 -3.03 6.02 -13.41
N VAL A 69 -4.25 5.67 -13.05
CA VAL A 69 -4.85 4.38 -13.43
C VAL A 69 -6.24 4.66 -13.99
N VAL A 70 -6.31 4.92 -15.30
CA VAL A 70 -7.52 4.63 -16.07
C VAL A 70 -7.09 3.74 -17.22
N VAL A 71 -7.48 2.48 -17.08
CA VAL A 71 -7.37 1.39 -18.05
C VAL A 71 -8.10 1.77 -19.34
N THR A 72 -7.50 1.51 -20.49
CA THR A 72 -8.27 1.06 -21.66
C THR A 72 -7.63 -0.20 -22.21
N GLU A 73 -8.46 -1.23 -22.28
CA GLU A 73 -8.17 -2.60 -22.70
C GLU A 73 -7.67 -2.66 -24.15
N GLU A 74 -6.67 -3.52 -24.40
CA GLU A 74 -6.69 -4.67 -25.32
C GLU A 74 -5.26 -5.15 -25.56
N ALA A 75 -5.01 -6.42 -25.19
CA ALA A 75 -3.72 -7.10 -25.23
C ALA A 75 -3.28 -7.47 -26.68
N PRO A 76 -2.01 -7.88 -26.91
CA PRO A 76 -1.66 -9.26 -26.62
C PRO A 76 -0.27 -9.46 -25.97
N VAL A 77 -0.28 -10.38 -25.00
CA VAL A 77 0.74 -11.34 -24.56
C VAL A 77 2.22 -11.04 -24.84
N LEU A 78 3.01 -10.91 -23.77
CA LEU A 78 4.18 -11.75 -23.50
C LEU A 78 4.52 -11.67 -21.99
N ALA A 79 4.59 -12.85 -21.39
CA ALA A 79 4.76 -13.18 -19.99
C ALA A 79 5.82 -12.37 -19.21
N GLU A 80 5.42 -11.83 -18.05
CA GLU A 80 5.90 -12.25 -16.71
C GLU A 80 4.77 -12.01 -15.69
N GLY A 81 4.16 -13.11 -15.20
CA GLY A 81 2.98 -13.08 -14.35
C GLY A 81 3.31 -12.79 -12.88
N ALA A 82 2.89 -11.62 -12.40
CA ALA A 82 2.44 -11.50 -11.02
C ALA A 82 1.00 -12.04 -10.97
N ALA A 83 0.85 -13.33 -10.70
CA ALA A 83 -0.45 -13.91 -10.39
C ALA A 83 -0.95 -13.23 -9.11
N GLU A 84 -1.92 -12.32 -9.25
CA GLU A 84 -2.59 -11.70 -8.11
C GLU A 84 -3.42 -12.79 -7.42
N VAL A 85 -2.84 -13.41 -6.39
CA VAL A 85 -3.52 -14.47 -5.62
C VAL A 85 -4.73 -13.84 -4.92
N THR A 86 -5.93 -14.29 -5.28
CA THR A 86 -7.16 -13.78 -4.69
C THR A 86 -7.41 -14.48 -3.35
N ILE A 87 -7.32 -13.73 -2.25
CA ILE A 87 -7.51 -14.25 -0.88
C ILE A 87 -8.91 -13.87 -0.39
N GLU A 88 -9.77 -14.87 -0.19
CA GLU A 88 -11.11 -14.68 0.39
C GLU A 88 -11.04 -14.63 1.92
N THR A 89 -10.60 -13.49 2.45
CA THR A 89 -10.67 -13.24 3.89
C THR A 89 -12.09 -12.85 4.31
N PRO A 90 -12.61 -13.41 5.42
CA PRO A 90 -13.92 -13.03 5.93
C PRO A 90 -13.94 -11.56 6.37
N ARG A 91 -14.91 -10.77 5.92
CA ARG A 91 -15.07 -9.35 6.31
C ARG A 91 -16.37 -9.15 7.08
N GLY A 92 -16.41 -8.18 7.99
CA GLY A 92 -17.63 -7.77 8.67
C GLY A 92 -18.17 -8.84 9.65
N LYS A 93 -19.38 -9.35 9.40
CA LYS A 93 -20.06 -10.35 10.28
C LYS A 93 -19.37 -11.71 10.33
N ASP A 94 -18.50 -12.00 9.37
CA ASP A 94 -17.83 -13.31 9.24
C ASP A 94 -16.47 -13.39 9.96
N ILE A 95 -16.05 -12.33 10.66
CA ILE A 95 -14.80 -12.35 11.44
C ILE A 95 -14.92 -13.44 12.52
N PRO A 96 -13.96 -14.38 12.63
CA PRO A 96 -13.98 -15.40 13.67
C PRO A 96 -14.00 -14.77 15.07
N ALA A 97 -14.93 -15.23 15.93
CA ALA A 97 -15.12 -14.71 17.28
C ALA A 97 -13.83 -14.73 18.12
N ASP A 98 -13.01 -15.78 17.95
CA ASP A 98 -11.71 -15.88 18.63
C ASP A 98 -10.79 -14.69 18.33
N LEU A 99 -10.76 -14.23 17.08
CA LEU A 99 -9.90 -13.12 16.65
C LEU A 99 -10.45 -11.79 17.14
N SER A 100 -11.77 -11.59 17.07
CA SER A 100 -12.42 -10.38 17.58
C SER A 100 -12.24 -10.24 19.08
N ASP A 101 -12.38 -11.32 19.84
CA ASP A 101 -12.24 -11.31 21.30
C ASP A 101 -10.82 -11.02 21.74
N LEU A 102 -9.81 -11.48 20.97
CA LEU A 102 -8.41 -11.16 21.23
C LEU A 102 -8.08 -9.69 20.95
N ILE A 103 -8.66 -9.13 19.87
CA ILE A 103 -8.51 -7.71 19.53
C ILE A 103 -9.11 -6.84 20.63
N ASP A 104 -10.35 -7.13 21.04
CA ASP A 104 -11.07 -6.39 22.07
C ASP A 104 -10.34 -6.44 23.43
N LYS A 105 -9.96 -7.64 23.90
CA LYS A 105 -9.24 -7.79 25.18
C LYS A 105 -7.90 -7.04 25.24
N ARG A 106 -7.18 -6.93 24.11
CA ARG A 106 -5.79 -6.44 24.10
C ARG A 106 -5.68 -4.96 23.73
N LEU A 107 -6.51 -4.47 22.79
CA LEU A 107 -6.47 -3.08 22.33
C LEU A 107 -7.40 -2.14 23.10
N GLY A 108 -8.33 -2.69 23.89
CA GLY A 108 -9.17 -1.95 24.84
C GLY A 108 -10.54 -2.61 24.95
N PRO A 109 -11.00 -2.98 26.16
CA PRO A 109 -12.34 -3.54 26.32
C PRO A 109 -13.38 -2.51 25.88
N ASP A 110 -14.40 -2.96 25.13
CA ASP A 110 -15.48 -2.16 24.52
C ASP A 110 -15.09 -1.41 23.23
N LEU A 111 -14.29 -2.03 22.36
CA LEU A 111 -14.12 -1.50 21.01
C LEU A 111 -15.44 -1.54 20.23
N SER A 112 -15.84 -0.42 19.64
CA SER A 112 -16.98 -0.42 18.72
C SER A 112 -16.72 -1.39 17.58
N ARG A 113 -17.77 -2.07 17.11
CA ARG A 113 -17.70 -3.03 16.00
C ARG A 113 -16.98 -2.47 14.77
N GLY A 114 -17.21 -1.20 14.44
CA GLY A 114 -16.54 -0.53 13.32
C GLY A 114 -15.03 -0.35 13.53
N ASN A 115 -14.58 -0.10 14.76
CA ASN A 115 -13.15 -0.04 15.06
C ASN A 115 -12.52 -1.43 14.99
N LEU A 116 -13.22 -2.46 15.46
CA LEU A 116 -12.77 -3.85 15.36
C LEU A 116 -12.59 -4.29 13.90
N GLU A 117 -13.56 -3.97 13.04
CA GLU A 117 -13.50 -4.27 11.60
C GLU A 117 -12.34 -3.53 10.90
N ARG A 118 -12.02 -2.30 11.33
CA ARG A 118 -10.85 -1.55 10.84
C ARG A 118 -9.54 -2.23 11.22
N TYR A 119 -9.34 -2.56 12.49
CA TYR A 119 -8.13 -3.26 12.93
C TYR A 119 -7.97 -4.61 12.23
N PHE A 120 -9.05 -5.36 12.05
CA PHE A 120 -9.00 -6.61 11.30
C PHE A 120 -8.65 -6.39 9.81
N SER A 121 -9.18 -5.33 9.19
CA SER A 121 -8.84 -4.96 7.80
C SER A 121 -7.37 -4.53 7.66
N ASP A 122 -6.83 -3.83 8.66
CA ASP A 122 -5.41 -3.45 8.71
C ASP A 122 -4.51 -4.68 8.84
N PHE A 123 -4.94 -5.70 9.60
CA PHE A 123 -4.22 -6.97 9.68
C PHE A 123 -4.18 -7.69 8.32
N VAL A 124 -5.35 -7.86 7.70
CA VAL A 124 -5.49 -8.58 6.43
C VAL A 124 -4.82 -7.85 5.27
N SER A 125 -4.77 -6.52 5.30
CA SER A 125 -4.04 -5.72 4.31
C SER A 125 -2.53 -5.70 4.54
N GLY A 126 -2.03 -6.26 5.64
CA GLY A 126 -0.61 -6.34 5.96
C GLY A 126 0.17 -7.32 5.09
N ASP A 127 1.41 -6.97 4.76
CA ASP A 127 2.33 -7.82 3.99
C ASP A 127 2.76 -9.09 4.75
N THR A 128 2.91 -8.99 6.07
CA THR A 128 3.27 -10.11 6.95
C THR A 128 2.20 -11.20 6.99
N PHE A 129 0.92 -10.81 6.92
CA PHE A 129 -0.20 -11.73 6.77
C PHE A 129 -0.12 -12.45 5.41
N ARG A 130 0.00 -11.68 4.32
CA ARG A 130 0.04 -12.22 2.95
C ARG A 130 1.18 -13.21 2.75
N THR A 131 2.39 -12.86 3.16
CA THR A 131 3.56 -13.74 3.02
C THR A 131 3.43 -15.02 3.83
N SER A 132 2.87 -14.94 5.04
CA SER A 132 2.64 -16.12 5.90
C SER A 132 1.56 -17.06 5.34
N ILE A 133 0.41 -16.53 4.96
CA ILE A 133 -0.69 -17.37 4.46
C ILE A 133 -0.31 -18.03 3.13
N LEU A 134 0.37 -17.30 2.22
CA LEU A 134 0.83 -17.86 0.95
C LEU A 134 1.95 -18.90 1.14
N GLY A 135 2.86 -18.68 2.09
CA GLY A 135 3.89 -19.66 2.43
C GLY A 135 3.29 -20.95 2.98
N TRP A 136 2.28 -20.82 3.86
CA TRP A 136 1.58 -21.94 4.46
C TRP A 136 0.73 -22.71 3.43
N THR A 137 -0.03 -22.02 2.58
CA THR A 137 -0.85 -22.68 1.53
C THR A 137 0.03 -23.38 0.50
N LYS A 138 1.16 -22.78 0.10
CA LYS A 138 2.15 -23.43 -0.77
C LYS A 138 2.71 -24.72 -0.16
N LYS A 139 2.98 -24.72 1.14
CA LYS A 139 3.44 -25.92 1.86
C LYS A 139 2.36 -27.00 1.92
N LYS A 140 1.09 -26.62 2.04
CA LYS A 140 -0.07 -27.54 2.10
C LYS A 140 -0.41 -28.14 0.73
N HIS A 141 -0.37 -27.35 -0.34
CA HIS A 141 -0.76 -27.75 -1.70
C HIS A 141 0.40 -28.29 -2.56
N GLY A 142 1.64 -28.19 -2.09
CA GLY A 142 2.82 -28.67 -2.82
C GLY A 142 3.13 -27.82 -4.05
N ALA A 143 3.54 -28.44 -5.16
CA ALA A 143 3.96 -27.76 -6.38
C ALA A 143 2.82 -27.12 -7.20
N LYS A 144 1.56 -27.18 -6.73
CA LYS A 144 0.43 -26.58 -7.43
C LYS A 144 0.43 -25.06 -7.24
N PRO A 145 0.24 -24.27 -8.31
CA PRO A 145 0.13 -22.82 -8.19
C PRO A 145 -1.13 -22.49 -7.39
N VAL A 146 -0.95 -21.90 -6.21
CA VAL A 146 -2.05 -21.40 -5.38
C VAL A 146 -2.56 -20.12 -6.04
N THR A 147 -3.68 -20.20 -6.74
CA THR A 147 -4.31 -19.07 -7.44
C THR A 147 -5.41 -18.40 -6.61
N HIS A 148 -5.99 -19.14 -5.66
CA HIS A 148 -7.07 -18.69 -4.79
C HIS A 148 -6.90 -19.29 -3.39
N VAL A 149 -7.12 -18.48 -2.35
CA VAL A 149 -7.13 -18.93 -0.95
C VAL A 149 -8.55 -18.79 -0.42
N GLU A 150 -9.23 -19.92 -0.25
CA GLU A 150 -10.61 -19.96 0.24
C GLU A 150 -10.71 -19.63 1.74
N LYS A 151 -11.91 -19.22 2.20
CA LYS A 151 -12.20 -18.96 3.62
C LYS A 151 -11.85 -20.15 4.53
N ALA A 152 -12.02 -21.39 4.06
CA ALA A 152 -11.67 -22.59 4.82
C ALA A 152 -10.14 -22.71 5.05
N GLU A 153 -9.34 -22.28 4.08
CA GLU A 153 -7.88 -22.27 4.18
C GLU A 153 -7.39 -21.20 5.13
N PHE A 154 -8.03 -20.04 5.12
CA PHE A 154 -7.80 -18.99 6.11
C PHE A 154 -8.08 -19.50 7.53
N LEU A 155 -9.21 -20.19 7.75
CA LEU A 155 -9.53 -20.76 9.06
C LEU A 155 -8.50 -21.82 9.47
N ALA A 156 -8.09 -22.70 8.58
CA ALA A 156 -7.05 -23.70 8.88
C ALA A 156 -5.68 -23.06 9.16
N TRP A 157 -5.33 -21.97 8.47
CA TRP A 157 -4.13 -21.18 8.73
C TRP A 157 -4.21 -20.48 10.08
N LYS A 158 -5.35 -19.87 10.45
CA LYS A 158 -5.54 -19.18 11.74
C LYS A 158 -5.27 -20.11 12.93
N ASP A 159 -5.67 -21.37 12.80
CA ASP A 159 -5.55 -22.37 13.86
C ASP A 159 -4.15 -22.99 13.92
N SER A 160 -3.33 -22.78 12.89
CA SER A 160 -1.94 -23.22 12.86
C SER A 160 -1.05 -22.43 13.83
N PRO A 161 0.07 -23.01 14.31
CA PRO A 161 1.05 -22.29 15.10
C PRO A 161 1.66 -21.07 14.39
N GLU A 162 1.77 -21.14 13.05
CA GLU A 162 2.30 -20.05 12.22
C GLU A 162 1.33 -18.87 12.19
N GLY A 163 0.04 -19.13 11.94
CA GLY A 163 -1.00 -18.10 11.95
C GLY A 163 -1.14 -17.41 13.31
N ARG A 164 -1.16 -18.18 14.40
CA ARG A 164 -1.22 -17.65 15.77
C ARG A 164 -0.04 -16.74 16.11
N ARG A 165 1.17 -17.09 15.67
CA ARG A 165 2.37 -16.26 15.89
C ARG A 165 2.31 -14.95 15.12
N VAL A 166 1.91 -15.00 13.85
CA VAL A 166 1.80 -13.79 13.01
C VAL A 166 0.74 -12.86 13.58
N PHE A 167 -0.44 -13.37 13.91
CA PHE A 167 -1.51 -12.57 14.50
C PHE A 167 -1.09 -11.96 15.84
N LYS A 168 -0.44 -12.73 16.72
CA LYS A 168 0.09 -12.22 18.01
C LYS A 168 1.13 -11.13 17.81
N SER A 169 2.09 -11.33 16.90
CA SER A 169 3.12 -10.32 16.63
C SER A 169 2.54 -9.01 16.10
N TRP A 170 1.52 -9.08 15.24
CA TRP A 170 0.79 -7.93 14.74
C TRP A 170 0.02 -7.22 15.87
N LEU A 171 -0.72 -7.97 16.69
CA LEU A 171 -1.43 -7.43 17.86
C LEU A 171 -0.48 -6.75 18.86
N ASP A 172 0.69 -7.33 19.09
CA ASP A 172 1.73 -6.75 19.95
C ASP A 172 2.23 -5.43 19.39
N GLY A 173 2.45 -5.35 18.07
CA GLY A 173 2.79 -4.09 17.39
C GLY A 173 1.70 -3.03 17.52
N GLN A 174 0.43 -3.39 17.31
CA GLN A 174 -0.71 -2.47 17.46
C GLN A 174 -0.86 -1.99 18.91
N TRP A 175 -0.67 -2.88 19.89
CA TRP A 175 -0.74 -2.51 21.30
C TRP A 175 0.35 -1.49 21.69
N GLN A 176 1.57 -1.65 21.17
CA GLN A 176 2.65 -0.67 21.40
C GLN A 176 2.30 0.70 20.81
N GLN A 177 1.64 0.75 19.65
CA GLN A 177 1.19 2.01 19.05
C GLN A 177 0.10 2.69 19.87
N VAL A 178 -0.90 1.94 20.35
CA VAL A 178 -1.96 2.49 21.22
C VAL A 178 -1.39 2.99 22.55
N LYS A 179 -0.47 2.22 23.15
CA LYS A 179 0.22 2.61 24.38
C LYS A 179 1.13 3.83 24.18
N GLY A 180 1.85 3.89 23.06
CA GLY A 180 2.67 5.03 22.66
C GLY A 180 1.82 6.29 22.50
N ARG A 181 0.72 6.20 21.75
CA ARG A 181 -0.24 7.30 21.56
C ARG A 181 -0.86 7.76 22.88
N LYS A 182 -1.11 6.84 23.82
CA LYS A 182 -1.58 7.18 25.19
C LYS A 182 -0.50 7.96 25.96
N ARG A 183 0.76 7.52 25.89
CA ARG A 183 1.89 8.19 26.56
C ARG A 183 2.14 9.58 25.98
N GLU A 184 2.11 9.74 24.65
CA GLU A 184 2.24 11.05 23.98
C GLU A 184 1.10 11.99 24.40
N ARG A 185 -0.15 11.50 24.45
CA ARG A 185 -1.29 12.30 24.93
C ARG A 185 -1.18 12.71 26.39
N GLU A 186 -0.55 11.90 27.24
CA GLU A 186 -0.29 12.24 28.64
C GLU A 186 0.86 13.25 28.79
N GLU A 187 1.85 13.21 27.90
CA GLU A 187 2.99 14.14 27.88
C GLU A 187 2.64 15.51 27.29
N GLU A 188 1.72 15.55 26.32
CA GLU A 188 1.24 16.78 25.67
C GLU A 188 0.07 17.45 26.41
N ALA A 189 -0.50 16.82 27.45
CA ALA A 189 -1.55 17.44 28.25
C ALA A 189 -1.00 18.67 28.99
N PRO A 190 -1.40 19.91 28.64
CA PRO A 190 -0.88 21.09 29.33
C PRO A 190 -1.33 21.05 30.79
N ALA A 191 -0.38 21.26 31.71
CA ALA A 191 -0.63 21.32 33.14
C ALA A 191 -1.88 22.18 33.43
N PRO A 192 -2.84 21.71 34.25
CA PRO A 192 -4.07 22.43 34.49
C PRO A 192 -3.73 23.80 35.08
N THR A 193 -3.93 24.86 34.29
CA THR A 193 -3.71 26.22 34.75
C THR A 193 -4.73 26.53 35.84
N ALA A 194 -4.25 26.63 37.08
CA ALA A 194 -5.06 26.94 38.24
C ALA A 194 -5.79 28.29 38.00
N LYS A 195 -7.11 28.24 37.83
CA LYS A 195 -7.95 29.44 37.77
C LYS A 195 -7.82 30.17 39.10
N LYS A 196 -7.20 31.37 39.10
CA LYS A 196 -7.16 32.24 40.27
C LYS A 196 -8.60 32.59 40.67
N ALA A 197 -9.02 32.11 41.84
CA ALA A 197 -10.27 32.49 42.46
C ALA A 197 -10.30 34.01 42.67
N LYS A 198 -11.27 34.67 42.05
CA LYS A 198 -11.54 36.10 42.19
C LYS A 198 -12.09 36.33 43.61
N LYS A 199 -11.23 36.75 44.53
CA LYS A 199 -11.62 37.17 45.88
C LYS A 199 -12.34 38.50 45.75
N GLY A 200 -13.66 38.48 45.93
CA GLY A 200 -14.48 39.70 45.98
C GLY A 200 -14.07 40.55 47.18
N SER A 201 -13.89 41.84 46.93
CA SER A 201 -13.90 42.92 47.91
C SER A 201 -14.55 44.13 47.27
#